data_AF-A0A353R469-F1
#
_entry.id   AF-A0A353R469-F1
#
_cell.length_a   1.000
_cell.length_b   1.000
_cell.length_c   1.000
_cell.angle_alpha   90.00
_cell.angle_beta   90.00
_cell.angle_gamma   90.00
#
_symmetry.space_group_name_H-M   'P 1'
#
loop_
_entity.id
_entity.type
_entity.pdbx_description
1 polymer ?
#
loop_
_entity_poly.entity_id
_entity_poly.type
_entity_poly.pdbx_seq_one_letter_code
_entity_poly.pdbx_strand_id
1 'polypeptide(L)'
;VGKTAIAEGLAWLITQGRVPEILQDATIYALDLGALVAGTKYRGDFEKRLKGVLAQLRKQKGAVLFIDEIHTLIGAGSASGGVMDASNLL
;
A
#
# COMPACT_ATOMS: atom_id res chain seq x y z
N VAL A 1 0.39 0.31 -18.76
CA VAL A 1 -0.17 -1.05 -18.64
C VAL A 1 0.96 -1.95 -18.12
N GLY A 2 0.74 -2.77 -17.08
CA GLY A 2 1.76 -3.68 -16.53
C GLY A 2 2.39 -3.34 -15.16
N LYS A 3 1.91 -2.31 -14.44
CA LYS A 3 2.47 -1.91 -13.13
C LYS A 3 2.34 -3.02 -12.08
N THR A 4 1.14 -3.59 -11.97
CA THR A 4 0.80 -4.74 -11.12
C THR A 4 1.69 -5.95 -11.44
N ALA A 5 1.80 -6.30 -12.73
CA ALA A 5 2.59 -7.43 -13.17
C ALA A 5 4.09 -7.28 -12.83
N ILE A 6 4.63 -6.06 -12.83
CA ILE A 6 6.01 -5.80 -12.40
C ILE A 6 6.16 -6.04 -10.89
N ALA A 7 5.21 -5.60 -10.06
CA ALA A 7 5.24 -5.82 -8.62
C ALA A 7 5.11 -7.30 -8.25
N GLU A 8 4.19 -8.01 -8.91
CA GLU A 8 4.03 -9.46 -8.75
C GLU A 8 5.27 -10.22 -9.24
N GLY A 9 5.86 -9.80 -10.36
CA GLY A 9 7.11 -10.34 -10.87
C GLY A 9 8.27 -10.16 -9.89
N LEU A 10 8.35 -8.99 -9.23
CA LEU A 10 9.34 -8.76 -8.17
C LEU A 10 9.10 -9.68 -6.97
N ALA A 11 7.84 -9.84 -6.53
CA ALA A 11 7.49 -10.75 -5.44
C ALA A 11 7.91 -12.18 -5.77
N TRP A 12 7.63 -12.63 -7.01
CA TRP A 12 8.08 -13.92 -7.51
C TRP A 12 9.60 -14.05 -7.48
N LEU A 13 10.36 -13.07 -8.00
CA LEU A 13 11.82 -13.11 -7.96
C LEU A 13 12.39 -13.19 -6.54
N ILE A 14 11.78 -12.51 -5.57
CA ILE A 14 12.17 -12.60 -4.15
C ILE A 14 11.97 -14.04 -3.64
N THR A 15 10.82 -14.67 -3.91
CA THR A 15 10.58 -16.08 -3.52
C THR A 15 11.55 -17.07 -4.17
N GLN A 16 12.07 -16.74 -5.35
CA GLN A 16 13.06 -17.56 -6.06
C GLN A 16 14.51 -17.29 -5.60
N GLY A 17 14.73 -16.33 -4.68
CA GLY A 17 16.07 -15.88 -4.30
C GLY A 17 16.83 -15.20 -5.44
N ARG A 18 16.13 -14.77 -6.50
CA ARG A 18 16.71 -14.16 -7.71
C ARG A 18 16.74 -12.63 -7.62
N VAL A 19 17.10 -12.12 -6.45
CA VAL A 19 17.22 -10.69 -6.13
C VAL A 19 18.51 -10.42 -5.36
N PRO A 20 19.02 -9.19 -5.35
CA PRO A 20 20.15 -8.81 -4.51
C PRO A 20 19.90 -9.12 -3.02
N GLU A 21 20.96 -9.38 -2.26
CA GLU A 21 20.90 -9.76 -0.84
C GLU A 21 20.02 -8.83 0.01
N ILE A 22 20.06 -7.52 -0.27
CA ILE A 22 19.25 -6.51 0.44
C ILE A 22 17.72 -6.72 0.29
N LEU A 23 17.27 -7.44 -0.73
CA LEU A 23 15.85 -7.71 -1.00
C LEU A 23 15.44 -9.16 -0.68
N GLN A 24 16.37 -10.04 -0.30
CA GLN A 24 16.06 -11.47 -0.09
C GLN A 24 15.01 -11.70 1.00
N ASP A 25 15.09 -10.92 2.09
CA ASP A 25 14.15 -10.99 3.20
C ASP A 25 12.90 -10.11 2.98
N ALA A 26 12.75 -9.50 1.80
CA ALA A 26 11.63 -8.60 1.56
C ALA A 26 10.31 -9.37 1.37
N THR A 27 9.21 -8.82 1.88
CA THR A 27 7.86 -9.35 1.62
C THR A 27 7.01 -8.24 1.03
N ILE A 28 6.48 -8.47 -0.17
CA ILE A 28 5.61 -7.52 -0.87
C ILE A 28 4.16 -7.78 -0.44
N TYR A 29 3.51 -6.73 0.05
CA TYR A 29 2.10 -6.69 0.40
C TYR A 29 1.35 -5.79 -0.57
N ALA A 30 0.31 -6.28 -1.22
CA ALA A 30 -0.58 -5.45 -2.02
C ALA A 30 -1.68 -4.85 -1.14
N LEU A 31 -1.93 -3.55 -1.30
CA LEU A 31 -3.02 -2.88 -0.59
C LEU A 31 -4.35 -3.03 -1.33
N ASP A 32 -5.35 -3.63 -0.68
CA ASP A 32 -6.72 -3.64 -1.18
C ASP A 32 -7.47 -2.37 -0.75
N LEU A 33 -7.64 -1.45 -1.71
CA LEU A 33 -8.39 -0.21 -1.49
C LEU A 33 -9.89 -0.45 -1.28
N GLY A 34 -10.47 -1.48 -1.91
CA GLY A 34 -11.87 -1.83 -1.75
C GLY A 34 -12.16 -2.26 -0.32
N ALA A 35 -11.32 -3.13 0.24
CA ALA A 35 -11.43 -3.57 1.64
C ALA A 35 -11.23 -2.41 2.64
N LEU A 36 -10.32 -1.47 2.34
CA LEU A 36 -10.09 -0.30 3.19
C LEU A 36 -11.32 0.61 3.28
N VAL A 37 -11.98 0.86 2.15
CA VAL A 37 -13.13 1.79 2.04
C VAL A 37 -14.46 1.09 2.36
N ALA A 38 -14.54 -0.24 2.25
CA ALA A 38 -15.75 -0.99 2.58
C ALA A 38 -16.16 -0.77 4.04
N GLY A 39 -17.39 -0.29 4.23
CA GLY A 39 -17.95 -0.02 5.57
C GLY A 39 -17.36 1.20 6.28
N THR A 40 -16.57 2.05 5.60
CA THR A 40 -16.24 3.38 6.12
C THR A 40 -17.32 4.36 5.72
N LYS A 41 -17.99 4.98 6.70
CA LYS A 41 -19.02 5.99 6.45
C LYS A 41 -18.41 7.39 6.38
N TYR A 42 -17.22 7.57 6.96
CA TYR A 42 -16.53 8.84 7.09
C TYR A 42 -15.04 8.72 6.71
N ARG A 43 -14.46 9.80 6.19
CA ARG A 43 -13.03 9.91 5.82
C ARG A 43 -12.08 9.50 6.96
N GLY A 44 -12.41 9.87 8.20
CA GLY A 44 -11.59 9.54 9.37
C GLY A 44 -11.44 8.04 9.62
N ASP A 45 -12.43 7.24 9.22
CA ASP A 45 -12.36 5.78 9.36
C ASP A 45 -11.34 5.18 8.37
N PHE A 46 -11.31 5.69 7.15
CA PHE A 46 -10.31 5.30 6.14
C PHE A 46 -8.89 5.64 6.62
N GLU A 47 -8.66 6.89 7.06
CA GLU A 47 -7.35 7.32 7.57
C GLU A 47 -6.91 6.48 8.77
N LYS A 48 -7.82 6.18 9.70
CA LYS A 48 -7.53 5.34 10.88
C LYS A 48 -7.16 3.92 10.47
N ARG A 49 -7.86 3.32 9.50
CA ARG A 49 -7.55 1.97 8.98
C ARG A 49 -6.21 1.94 8.27
N LEU A 50 -5.94 2.91 7.39
CA LEU A 50 -4.65 3.01 6.68
C LEU A 50 -3.49 3.16 7.67
N LYS A 51 -3.62 4.04 8.67
CA LYS A 51 -2.63 4.17 9.75
C LYS A 51 -2.42 2.85 10.51
N GLY A 52 -3.49 2.09 10.75
CA GLY A 52 -3.41 0.76 11.36
C GLY A 52 -2.58 -0.22 10.53
N VAL A 53 -2.82 -0.27 9.21
CA VAL A 53 -2.04 -1.11 8.28
C VAL A 53 -0.56 -0.71 8.29
N LEU A 54 -0.27 0.59 8.15
CA LEU A 54 1.12 1.09 8.16
C LEU A 54 1.82 0.78 9.49
N ALA A 55 1.13 0.93 10.62
CA ALA A 55 1.67 0.61 11.94
C ALA A 55 1.98 -0.89 12.11
N GLN A 56 1.22 -1.78 11.48
CA GLN A 56 1.50 -3.22 11.48
C GLN A 56 2.71 -3.54 10.58
N LEU A 57 2.76 -2.97 9.37
CA LEU A 57 3.86 -3.20 8.43
C LEU A 57 5.19 -2.67 8.96
N ARG A 58 5.21 -1.54 9.67
CA ARG A 58 6.44 -1.00 10.30
C ARG A 58 7.09 -1.96 11.30
N LYS A 59 6.35 -2.92 11.86
CA LYS A 59 6.88 -3.94 12.79
C LYS A 59 7.52 -5.13 12.07
N GLN A 60 7.32 -5.23 10.76
CA GLN A 60 7.83 -6.33 9.95
C GLN A 60 9.08 -5.88 9.19
N LYS A 61 10.21 -6.54 9.47
CA LYS A 61 11.46 -6.29 8.74
C LYS A 61 11.27 -6.72 7.28
N GLY A 62 11.70 -5.89 6.34
CA GLY A 62 11.62 -6.20 4.90
C GLY A 62 10.23 -6.02 4.28
N ALA A 63 9.24 -5.50 5.01
CA ALA A 63 7.92 -5.26 4.43
C ALA A 63 7.95 -4.15 3.36
N VAL A 64 7.39 -4.46 2.19
CA VAL A 64 7.22 -3.54 1.06
C VAL A 64 5.74 -3.43 0.76
N LEU A 65 5.16 -2.24 0.90
CA LEU A 65 3.76 -2.00 0.55
C LEU A 65 3.64 -1.58 -0.92
N PHE A 66 2.97 -2.40 -1.72
CA PHE A 66 2.60 -2.09 -3.09
C PHE A 66 1.19 -1.49 -3.15
N ILE A 67 1.07 -0.37 -3.87
CA ILE A 67 -0.18 0.34 -4.10
C ILE A 67 -0.24 0.65 -5.59
N ASP A 68 -1.07 -0.10 -6.34
CA ASP A 68 -1.12 0.00 -7.80
C ASP A 68 -1.58 1.39 -8.28
N GLU A 69 -2.71 1.84 -7.73
CA GLU A 69 -3.28 3.14 -8.03
C GLU A 69 -3.13 4.08 -6.84
N ILE A 70 -1.89 4.46 -6.55
CA ILE A 70 -1.61 5.39 -5.45
C ILE A 70 -2.35 6.73 -5.61
N HIS A 71 -2.61 7.15 -6.85
CA HIS A 71 -3.41 8.33 -7.14
C HIS A 71 -4.87 8.20 -6.67
N THR A 72 -5.44 6.99 -6.67
CA THR A 72 -6.78 6.71 -6.12
C THR A 72 -6.77 6.87 -4.60
N LEU A 73 -5.65 6.57 -3.94
CA LEU A 73 -5.48 6.79 -2.51
C LEU A 73 -5.39 8.30 -2.17
N ILE A 74 -4.65 9.04 -2.98
CA ILE A 74 -4.55 10.51 -2.89
C ILE A 74 -5.92 11.17 -3.21
N GLY A 75 -6.67 10.60 -4.16
CA GLY A 75 -7.97 11.10 -4.63
C GLY A 75 -9.19 10.61 -3.84
N ALA A 76 -9.14 9.48 -3.15
CA ALA A 76 -10.19 9.01 -2.26
C ALA A 76 -10.39 9.99 -1.09
N GLY A 77 -9.35 10.74 -0.74
CA GLY A 77 -9.44 11.87 0.17
C GLY A 77 -10.08 13.13 -0.43
N SER A 78 -10.14 13.28 -1.77
CA SER A 78 -10.64 14.45 -2.48
C SER A 78 -12.07 14.34 -3.01
N ALA A 79 -12.69 13.16 -3.01
CA ALA A 79 -14.12 12.97 -3.36
C ALA A 79 -15.11 13.81 -2.51
N SER A 80 -14.62 14.50 -1.47
CA SER A 80 -15.36 15.44 -0.60
C SER A 80 -14.89 16.91 -0.69
N GLY A 81 -14.03 17.29 -1.65
CA GLY A 81 -13.68 18.70 -1.91
C GLY A 81 -12.42 19.25 -1.23
N GLY A 82 -11.52 18.41 -0.72
CA GLY A 82 -10.23 18.87 -0.18
C GLY A 82 -9.11 17.88 -0.49
N VAL A 83 -8.01 18.36 -1.06
CA VAL A 83 -6.82 17.56 -1.35
C VAL A 83 -6.34 16.92 -0.05
N MET A 84 -6.41 15.60 0.03
CA MET A 84 -5.77 14.87 1.13
C MET A 84 -4.28 14.90 0.84
N ASP A 85 -3.54 15.60 1.70
CA ASP A 85 -2.10 15.67 1.60
C ASP A 85 -1.53 14.31 2.03
N ALA A 86 -1.42 13.39 1.07
CA ALA A 86 -0.88 12.05 1.28
C ALA A 86 0.54 12.08 1.86
N SER A 87 1.24 13.20 1.69
CA SER A 87 2.51 13.56 2.31
C SER A 87 2.47 13.54 3.85
N ASN A 88 1.29 13.71 4.46
CA ASN A 88 1.12 13.74 5.92
C ASN A 88 0.71 12.38 6.52
N LEU A 89 0.46 11.37 5.68
CA LEU A 89 0.01 10.03 6.08
C LEU A 89 1.11 8.97 6.06
N LEU A 90 2.19 9.19 5.29
CA LEU A 90 3.33 8.27 5.14
C LEU A 90 4.50 8.70 6.03
#